data_AF-A0A0K9NJW6-F1
#
_entry.id   AF-A0A0K9NJW6-F1
#
_cell.length_a   1.000
_cell.length_b   1.000
_cell.length_c   1.000
_cell.angle_alpha   90.00
_cell.angle_beta   90.00
_cell.angle_gamma   90.00
#
_symmetry.space_group_name_H-M   'P 1'
#
loop_
_entity.id
_entity.type
_entity.pdbx_description
1 polymer ?
#
loop_
_entity_poly.entity_id
_entity_poly.type
_entity_poly.pdbx_seq_one_letter_code
_entity_poly.pdbx_strand_id
1 'polypeptide(L)'
;MMHRCGITVLRNGRFLKKTMIMPPHRGFSSERFHVCIVGSGPAGFYTAEKMMKTHEKAEIDIIDRLPTPFGLVRSGVAPDHPETKIVINQFSRVASSKRCSFFGNVSLGDIVSLSELREIYDVVVLAYGAESDRNLSIPGESLPGINSAREFVWWYNGHPDYSSFSPELKNTDTAVILGQGNVALDVARILLKPTAELEKTDIADHALAALQESSIRKVYMVGRRGPVQAACTTKELREILRIKDLNIQIHEADLHKSTVDEGFDSTKCRKS
;
A
#
# COMPACT_ATOMS: atom_id res chain seq x y z
N MET A 1 -3.76 -16.82 -8.84
CA MET A 1 -3.94 -17.04 -7.39
C MET A 1 -4.35 -15.70 -6.77
N MET A 2 -5.55 -15.59 -6.19
CA MET A 2 -5.98 -14.35 -5.53
C MET A 2 -5.23 -14.23 -4.19
N HIS A 3 -4.20 -13.40 -4.14
CA HIS A 3 -3.56 -13.03 -2.87
C HIS A 3 -4.54 -12.15 -2.08
N ARG A 4 -5.13 -12.72 -1.02
CA ARG A 4 -6.03 -12.01 -0.13
C ARG A 4 -5.22 -11.02 0.70
N CYS A 5 -5.47 -9.72 0.49
CA CYS A 5 -5.12 -8.69 1.46
C CYS A 5 -5.98 -8.95 2.71
N GLY A 6 -5.38 -9.47 3.77
CA GLY A 6 -6.11 -9.89 4.95
C GLY A 6 -5.22 -9.94 6.18
N ILE A 7 -5.73 -9.42 7.28
CA ILE A 7 -5.12 -9.58 8.60
C ILE A 7 -5.23 -11.06 8.97
N THR A 8 -4.10 -11.75 9.13
CA THR A 8 -4.10 -13.14 9.60
C THR A 8 -3.70 -13.16 11.07
N VAL A 9 -4.65 -13.55 11.93
CA VAL A 9 -4.40 -13.71 13.37
C VAL A 9 -4.10 -15.17 13.65
N LEU A 10 -2.90 -15.44 14.15
CA LEU A 10 -2.48 -16.77 14.55
C LEU A 10 -2.50 -16.85 16.07
N ARG A 11 -3.42 -17.65 16.60
CA ARG A 11 -3.45 -18.04 18.01
C ARG A 11 -2.75 -19.38 18.16
N ASN A 12 -2.04 -19.59 19.26
CA ASN A 12 -1.41 -20.87 19.53
C ASN A 12 -2.45 -22.01 19.64
N GLY A 13 -2.64 -22.74 18.53
CA GLY A 13 -3.29 -24.05 18.46
C GLY A 13 -2.21 -25.12 18.26
N ARG A 14 -2.08 -26.05 19.21
CA ARG A 14 -1.15 -27.19 19.13
C ARG A 14 -1.77 -28.30 18.29
N PHE A 15 -1.11 -28.72 17.22
CA PHE A 15 -1.34 -30.03 16.60
C PHE A 15 -0.56 -31.09 17.40
N LEU A 16 -1.29 -31.97 18.07
CA LEU A 16 -0.74 -33.08 18.85
C LEU A 16 -0.35 -34.25 17.92
N LYS A 17 0.95 -34.51 17.78
CA LYS A 17 1.46 -35.88 17.56
C LYS A 17 2.13 -36.35 18.86
N LYS A 18 1.82 -37.60 19.21
CA LYS A 18 2.03 -38.30 20.48
C LYS A 18 3.48 -38.33 20.99
N THR A 19 3.58 -38.28 22.31
CA THR A 19 4.65 -38.78 23.20
C THR A 19 5.92 -37.94 23.34
N MET A 20 5.87 -36.95 24.24
CA MET A 20 6.91 -36.68 25.25
C MET A 20 6.33 -35.70 26.29
N ILE A 21 6.82 -35.84 27.52
CA ILE A 21 6.32 -35.27 28.77
C ILE A 21 5.92 -33.80 28.62
N MET A 22 4.64 -33.51 28.87
CA MET A 22 4.08 -32.16 28.90
C MET A 22 4.56 -31.42 30.16
N PRO A 23 5.13 -30.21 30.08
CA PRO A 23 5.06 -29.29 31.20
C PRO A 23 3.59 -28.87 31.40
N PRO A 24 3.18 -28.54 32.64
CA PRO A 24 1.78 -28.28 32.95
C PRO A 24 1.28 -27.11 32.10
N HIS A 25 -0.01 -27.19 31.76
CA HIS A 25 -0.76 -26.10 31.15
C HIS A 25 -0.40 -24.78 31.82
N ARG A 26 0.15 -23.80 31.07
CA ARG A 26 -0.01 -22.39 31.45
C ARG A 26 -1.50 -22.11 31.35
N GLY A 27 -2.22 -22.30 32.45
CA GLY A 27 -3.49 -21.64 32.66
C GLY A 27 -3.29 -20.15 32.43
N PHE A 28 -4.27 -19.48 31.83
CA PHE A 28 -4.28 -18.03 31.73
C PHE A 28 -4.26 -17.46 33.16
N SER A 29 -3.08 -17.17 33.69
CA SER A 29 -2.93 -16.24 34.80
C SER A 29 -3.16 -14.84 34.23
N SER A 30 -3.96 -14.04 34.94
CA SER A 30 -4.48 -12.76 34.46
C SER A 30 -3.46 -11.61 34.36
N GLU A 31 -2.18 -11.90 34.12
CA GLU A 31 -1.11 -10.95 34.43
C GLU A 31 -0.71 -10.06 33.24
N ARG A 32 -0.45 -10.57 32.02
CA ARG A 32 -0.17 -9.74 30.81
C ARG A 32 -0.52 -10.50 29.54
N PHE A 33 -1.04 -9.81 28.52
CA PHE A 33 -1.40 -10.38 27.21
C PHE A 33 -0.55 -9.71 26.14
N HIS A 34 0.41 -10.45 25.56
CA HIS A 34 1.41 -9.87 24.68
C HIS A 34 1.13 -10.20 23.20
N VAL A 35 1.01 -9.17 22.38
CA VAL A 35 0.65 -9.30 20.96
C VAL A 35 1.76 -8.74 20.07
N CYS A 36 2.28 -9.58 19.18
CA CYS A 36 3.15 -9.12 18.10
C CYS A 36 2.34 -8.83 16.84
N ILE A 37 2.58 -7.68 16.22
CA ILE A 37 1.99 -7.28 14.95
C ILE A 37 3.12 -7.12 13.93
N VAL A 38 3.09 -7.93 12.87
CA VAL A 38 4.05 -7.91 11.77
C VAL A 38 3.55 -6.99 10.67
N GLY A 39 4.15 -5.81 10.55
CA GLY A 39 3.79 -4.75 9.61
C GLY A 39 3.16 -3.55 10.31
N SER A 40 3.75 -2.38 10.08
CA SER A 40 3.37 -1.09 10.67
C SER A 40 2.52 -0.22 9.76
N GLY A 41 1.87 -0.81 8.75
CA GLY A 41 0.88 -0.12 7.92
C GLY A 41 -0.45 0.13 8.67
N PRO A 42 -1.47 0.67 7.98
CA PRO A 42 -2.79 0.91 8.58
C PRO A 42 -3.39 -0.32 9.26
N ALA A 43 -3.30 -1.49 8.63
CA ALA A 43 -3.82 -2.73 9.19
C ALA A 43 -3.18 -3.07 10.55
N GLY A 44 -1.86 -2.85 10.68
CA GLY A 44 -1.14 -3.08 11.92
C GLY A 44 -1.55 -2.09 13.01
N PHE A 45 -1.54 -0.78 12.71
CA PHE A 45 -1.89 0.24 13.70
C PHE A 45 -3.36 0.22 14.12
N TYR A 46 -4.29 -0.04 13.19
CA TYR A 46 -5.70 -0.22 13.57
C TYR A 46 -5.90 -1.46 14.45
N THR A 47 -5.15 -2.54 14.19
CA THR A 47 -5.16 -3.71 15.07
C THR A 47 -4.63 -3.36 16.45
N ALA A 48 -3.47 -2.71 16.54
CA ALA A 48 -2.86 -2.27 17.79
C ALA A 48 -3.84 -1.41 18.61
N GLU A 49 -4.42 -0.38 17.98
CA GLU A 49 -5.37 0.51 18.63
C GLU A 49 -6.59 -0.25 19.15
N LYS A 50 -7.17 -1.14 18.32
CA LYS A 50 -8.35 -1.90 18.70
C LYS A 50 -8.04 -2.86 19.86
N MET A 51 -6.90 -3.54 19.83
CA MET A 51 -6.46 -4.43 20.90
C MET A 51 -6.27 -3.66 22.20
N MET A 52 -5.58 -2.52 22.16
CA MET A 52 -5.34 -1.69 23.34
C MET A 52 -6.60 -1.09 23.96
N LYS A 53 -7.62 -0.80 23.14
CA LYS A 53 -8.94 -0.33 23.59
C LYS A 53 -9.80 -1.46 24.19
N THR A 54 -9.65 -2.68 23.69
CA THR A 54 -10.50 -3.82 24.09
C THR A 54 -9.89 -4.59 25.27
N HIS A 55 -8.57 -4.54 25.42
CA HIS A 55 -7.82 -5.27 26.43
C HIS A 55 -6.86 -4.31 27.17
N GLU A 56 -7.23 -3.97 28.42
CA GLU A 56 -6.48 -3.01 29.23
C GLU A 56 -5.05 -3.47 29.55
N LYS A 57 -4.84 -4.78 29.69
CA LYS A 57 -3.54 -5.42 29.96
C LYS A 57 -2.81 -5.90 28.70
N ALA A 58 -3.27 -5.52 27.52
CA ALA A 58 -2.56 -5.84 26.29
C ALA A 58 -1.31 -4.96 26.16
N GLU A 59 -0.16 -5.62 25.97
CA GLU A 59 1.10 -5.04 25.51
C GLU A 59 1.25 -5.40 24.02
N ILE A 60 1.66 -4.44 23.21
CA ILE A 60 1.74 -4.56 21.75
C ILE A 60 3.17 -4.28 21.30
N ASP A 61 3.74 -5.19 20.54
CA ASP A 61 4.98 -4.95 19.80
C ASP A 61 4.69 -4.97 18.30
N ILE A 62 5.00 -3.87 17.62
CA ILE A 62 4.90 -3.75 16.17
C ILE A 62 6.29 -3.92 15.58
N ILE A 63 6.48 -4.94 14.74
CA ILE A 63 7.72 -5.14 13.99
C ILE A 63 7.51 -4.78 12.52
N ASP A 64 8.52 -4.19 11.88
CA ASP A 64 8.48 -3.86 10.47
C ASP A 64 9.86 -4.02 9.83
N ARG A 65 9.89 -4.47 8.56
CA ARG A 65 11.15 -4.59 7.81
C ARG A 65 11.79 -3.23 7.56
N LEU A 66 10.99 -2.17 7.40
CA LEU A 66 11.50 -0.83 7.15
C LEU A 66 11.85 -0.12 8.47
N PRO A 67 12.81 0.83 8.44
CA PRO A 67 13.14 1.63 9.62
C PRO A 67 12.03 2.60 10.00
N THR A 68 11.18 3.00 9.04
CA THR A 68 10.12 3.99 9.24
C THR A 68 8.75 3.33 9.23
N PRO A 69 7.85 3.69 10.17
CA PRO A 69 6.52 3.10 10.23
C PRO A 69 5.55 3.67 9.18
N PHE A 70 4.28 3.22 9.25
CA PHE A 70 3.10 3.70 8.53
C PHE A 70 2.87 3.08 7.14
N GLY A 71 3.81 2.28 6.65
CA GLY A 71 3.70 1.55 5.38
C GLY A 71 3.25 2.45 4.23
N LEU A 72 2.26 2.00 3.45
CA LEU A 72 1.76 2.72 2.27
C LEU A 72 1.13 4.10 2.57
N VAL A 73 0.83 4.45 3.83
CA VAL A 73 0.44 5.84 4.12
C VAL A 73 1.61 6.79 3.89
N ARG A 74 2.84 6.33 4.19
CA ARG A 74 4.07 7.06 3.93
C ARG A 74 4.56 6.84 2.50
N SER A 75 4.63 5.58 2.06
CA SER A 75 5.30 5.21 0.81
C SER A 75 4.40 4.97 -0.41
N GLY A 76 3.08 5.00 -0.22
CA GLY A 76 2.09 4.73 -1.27
C GLY A 76 1.23 5.94 -1.62
N VAL A 77 0.60 6.56 -0.62
CA VAL A 77 -0.24 7.75 -0.79
C VAL A 77 0.59 8.84 -1.48
N ALA A 78 0.04 9.39 -2.56
CA ALA A 78 0.73 10.39 -3.35
C ALA A 78 1.06 11.65 -2.51
N PRO A 79 2.18 12.33 -2.80
CA PRO A 79 2.63 13.48 -2.02
C PRO A 79 1.68 14.68 -2.13
N ASP A 80 0.90 14.76 -3.21
CA ASP A 80 -0.17 15.74 -3.39
C ASP A 80 -1.49 15.40 -2.67
N HIS A 81 -1.51 14.32 -1.87
CA HIS A 81 -2.65 13.88 -1.02
C HIS A 81 -2.34 13.93 0.48
N PRO A 82 -1.87 15.08 1.02
CA PRO A 82 -1.50 15.18 2.44
C PRO A 82 -2.69 14.92 3.38
N GLU A 83 -3.92 15.19 2.95
CA GLU A 83 -5.13 14.95 3.74
C GLU A 83 -5.35 13.46 4.03
N THR A 84 -4.93 12.58 3.12
CA THR A 84 -5.00 11.13 3.33
C THR A 84 -3.91 10.66 4.30
N LYS A 85 -2.79 11.38 4.38
CA LYS A 85 -1.68 11.10 5.33
C LYS A 85 -1.98 11.52 6.78
N ILE A 86 -3.04 12.30 7.04
CA ILE A 86 -3.42 12.78 8.39
C ILE A 86 -3.64 11.63 9.39
N VAL A 87 -4.01 10.44 8.91
CA VAL A 87 -4.17 9.23 9.77
C VAL A 87 -2.89 8.89 10.54
N ILE A 88 -1.71 9.32 10.07
CA ILE A 88 -0.44 9.19 10.80
C ILE A 88 -0.55 9.78 12.21
N ASN A 89 -1.30 10.87 12.42
CA ASN A 89 -1.48 11.44 13.76
C ASN A 89 -2.16 10.47 14.73
N GLN A 90 -3.11 9.65 14.24
CA GLN A 90 -3.73 8.60 15.03
C GLN A 90 -2.72 7.49 15.35
N PHE A 91 -1.95 7.06 14.35
CA PHE A 91 -0.96 5.99 14.52
C PHE A 91 0.19 6.40 15.44
N SER A 92 0.67 7.64 15.36
CA SER A 92 1.68 8.19 16.26
C SER A 92 1.22 8.20 17.72
N ARG A 93 -0.06 8.49 17.98
CA ARG A 93 -0.62 8.38 19.35
C ARG A 93 -0.62 6.95 19.87
N VAL A 94 -0.89 5.97 19.01
CA VAL A 94 -0.80 4.55 19.37
C VAL A 94 0.65 4.18 19.68
N ALA A 95 1.59 4.54 18.79
CA ALA A 95 3.01 4.26 18.93
C ALA A 95 3.64 4.92 20.18
N SER A 96 3.13 6.08 20.60
CA SER A 96 3.61 6.79 21.80
C SER A 96 3.07 6.22 23.12
N SER A 97 2.19 5.22 23.06
CA SER A 97 1.67 4.59 24.27
C SER A 97 2.75 3.75 24.95
N LYS A 98 2.79 3.78 26.29
CA LYS A 98 3.69 2.92 27.09
C LYS A 98 3.44 1.41 26.89
N ARG A 99 2.29 1.04 26.30
CA ARG A 99 1.91 -0.34 25.99
C ARG A 99 2.17 -0.72 24.54
N CYS A 100 2.81 0.14 23.75
CA CYS A 100 3.15 -0.09 22.36
C CYS A 100 4.64 0.15 22.12
N SER A 101 5.35 -0.85 21.62
CA SER A 101 6.73 -0.71 21.15
C SER A 101 6.78 -0.85 19.63
N PHE A 102 7.72 -0.15 18.99
CA PHE A 102 7.99 -0.29 17.55
C PHE A 102 9.43 -0.74 17.33
N PHE A 103 9.60 -1.77 16.50
CA PHE A 103 10.90 -2.31 16.10
C PHE A 103 10.97 -2.32 14.57
N GLY A 104 11.56 -1.27 14.00
CA GLY A 104 11.90 -1.22 12.57
C GLY A 104 13.15 -2.02 12.24
N ASN A 105 13.42 -2.24 10.96
CA ASN A 105 14.52 -3.09 10.47
C ASN A 105 14.44 -4.54 11.00
N VAL A 106 13.24 -5.07 11.24
CA VAL A 106 13.00 -6.45 11.66
C VAL A 106 12.12 -7.14 10.63
N SER A 107 12.74 -7.98 9.79
CA SER A 107 12.07 -8.70 8.72
C SER A 107 11.63 -10.10 9.17
N LEU A 108 10.35 -10.43 8.97
CA LEU A 108 9.82 -11.78 9.18
C LEU A 108 10.33 -12.71 8.07
N GLY A 109 10.92 -13.84 8.45
CA GLY A 109 11.50 -14.84 7.57
C GLY A 109 13.01 -14.68 7.33
N ASP A 110 13.59 -13.55 7.73
CA ASP A 110 15.03 -13.26 7.60
C ASP A 110 15.67 -13.03 8.97
N ILE A 111 15.22 -12.00 9.70
CA ILE A 111 15.76 -11.66 11.04
C ILE A 111 15.07 -12.48 12.14
N VAL A 112 13.76 -12.70 12.00
CA VAL A 112 12.96 -13.52 12.93
C VAL A 112 12.05 -14.46 12.16
N SER A 113 11.87 -15.69 12.66
CA SER A 113 10.93 -16.66 12.09
C SER A 113 9.54 -16.55 12.71
N LEU A 114 8.53 -17.00 11.98
CA LEU A 114 7.16 -17.07 12.51
C LEU A 114 7.04 -18.04 13.68
N SER A 115 7.84 -19.11 13.71
CA SER A 115 7.91 -20.05 14.83
C SER A 115 8.39 -19.37 16.10
N GLU A 116 9.49 -18.61 16.05
CA GLU A 116 10.03 -17.89 17.20
C GLU A 116 9.01 -16.88 17.75
N LEU A 117 8.38 -16.10 16.88
CA LEU A 117 7.33 -15.16 17.31
C LEU A 117 6.17 -15.86 18.01
N ARG A 118 5.77 -17.06 17.57
CA ARG A 118 4.69 -17.83 18.21
C ARG A 118 5.08 -18.45 19.54
N GLU A 119 6.37 -18.60 19.81
CA GLU A 119 6.89 -19.06 21.11
C GLU A 119 7.00 -17.91 22.13
N ILE A 120 7.30 -16.70 21.64
CA ILE A 120 7.52 -15.50 22.47
C ILE A 120 6.19 -14.80 22.81
N TYR A 121 5.27 -14.70 21.86
CA TYR A 121 4.03 -13.92 22.00
C TYR A 121 2.78 -14.79 22.14
N ASP A 122 1.75 -14.29 22.82
CA ASP A 122 0.47 -14.98 22.96
C ASP A 122 -0.31 -15.01 21.64
N VAL A 123 -0.18 -13.92 20.87
CA VAL A 123 -0.82 -13.73 19.56
C VAL A 123 0.17 -13.08 18.60
N VAL A 124 0.21 -13.60 17.38
CA VAL A 124 0.92 -12.98 16.26
C VAL A 124 -0.10 -12.57 15.20
N VAL A 125 -0.06 -11.31 14.79
CA VAL A 125 -0.91 -10.76 13.73
C VAL A 125 -0.05 -10.42 12.51
N LEU A 126 -0.37 -11.03 11.37
CA LEU A 126 0.27 -10.72 10.11
C LEU A 126 -0.49 -9.59 9.41
N ALA A 127 0.14 -8.42 9.31
CA ALA A 127 -0.40 -7.18 8.76
C ALA A 127 0.59 -6.52 7.77
N TYR A 128 1.43 -7.32 7.11
CA TYR A 128 2.51 -6.87 6.22
C TYR A 128 2.05 -6.43 4.81
N GLY A 129 0.75 -6.41 4.55
CA GLY A 129 0.19 -5.94 3.29
C GLY A 129 0.48 -6.86 2.10
N ALA A 130 0.58 -6.28 0.91
CA ALA A 130 0.90 -6.97 -0.34
C ALA A 130 1.99 -6.18 -1.09
N GLU A 131 3.22 -6.68 -1.07
CA GLU A 131 4.37 -6.02 -1.68
C GLU A 131 4.61 -6.45 -3.14
N SER A 132 3.89 -7.46 -3.65
CA SER A 132 4.10 -8.00 -5.01
C SER A 132 3.27 -7.29 -6.07
N ASP A 133 3.89 -7.07 -7.22
CA ASP A 133 3.23 -6.58 -8.42
C ASP A 133 2.57 -7.71 -9.22
N ARG A 134 1.62 -7.33 -10.08
CA ARG A 134 1.06 -8.24 -11.08
C ARG A 134 1.83 -8.08 -12.37
N ASN A 135 2.50 -9.13 -12.80
CA ASN A 135 3.12 -9.17 -14.12
C ASN A 135 2.04 -9.14 -15.21
N LEU A 136 2.36 -8.49 -16.32
CA LEU A 136 1.48 -8.46 -17.49
C LEU A 136 1.52 -9.79 -18.25
N SER A 137 2.65 -10.50 -18.15
CA SER A 137 2.94 -11.76 -18.84
C SER A 137 2.78 -11.62 -20.34
N ILE A 138 3.32 -10.52 -20.90
CA ILE A 138 3.30 -10.21 -22.32
C ILE A 138 4.73 -10.17 -22.89
N PRO A 139 4.92 -10.46 -24.20
CA PRO A 139 6.22 -10.30 -24.84
C PRO A 139 6.75 -8.88 -24.68
N GLY A 140 8.02 -8.77 -24.29
CA GLY A 140 8.70 -7.49 -24.14
C GLY A 140 8.48 -6.79 -22.79
N GLU A 141 7.78 -7.37 -21.81
CA GLU A 141 7.55 -6.75 -20.49
C GLU A 141 8.83 -6.40 -19.71
N SER A 142 9.97 -6.99 -20.08
CA SER A 142 11.29 -6.76 -19.47
C SER A 142 12.12 -5.69 -20.19
N LEU A 143 11.59 -5.05 -21.24
CA LEU A 143 12.31 -4.02 -21.98
C LEU A 143 12.53 -2.77 -21.10
N PRO A 144 13.67 -2.06 -21.27
CA PRO A 144 13.92 -0.80 -20.58
C PRO A 144 12.78 0.20 -20.78
N GLY A 145 12.39 0.90 -19.71
CA GLY A 145 11.29 1.87 -19.72
C GLY A 145 9.93 1.28 -19.36
N ILE A 146 9.80 -0.05 -19.28
CA ILE A 146 8.61 -0.70 -18.73
C ILE A 146 8.83 -0.91 -17.23
N ASN A 147 8.00 -0.26 -16.44
CA ASN A 147 8.11 -0.27 -14.98
C ASN A 147 6.73 -0.50 -14.36
N SER A 148 6.72 -1.10 -13.17
CA SER A 148 5.49 -1.22 -12.40
C SER A 148 5.09 0.15 -11.83
N ALA A 149 3.78 0.41 -11.75
CA ALA A 149 3.28 1.63 -11.13
C ALA A 149 3.72 1.75 -9.66
N ARG A 150 3.83 0.62 -8.94
CA ARG A 150 4.30 0.60 -7.55
C ARG A 150 5.76 1.08 -7.46
N GLU A 151 6.61 0.66 -8.39
CA GLU A 151 8.02 1.06 -8.41
C GLU A 151 8.17 2.56 -8.59
N PHE A 152 7.40 3.14 -9.52
CA PHE A 152 7.35 4.59 -9.72
C PHE A 152 6.80 5.33 -8.50
N VAL A 153 5.74 4.80 -7.88
CA VAL A 153 5.15 5.35 -6.65
C VAL A 153 6.13 5.34 -5.47
N TRP A 154 6.79 4.21 -5.27
CA TRP A 154 7.79 4.04 -4.22
C TRP A 154 8.99 4.95 -4.45
N TRP A 155 9.43 5.11 -5.70
CA TRP A 155 10.49 6.02 -6.07
C TRP A 155 10.17 7.47 -5.74
N TYR A 156 9.01 7.99 -6.16
CA TYR A 156 8.67 9.39 -5.87
C TYR A 156 8.36 9.65 -4.39
N ASN A 157 7.95 8.61 -3.64
CA ASN A 157 7.72 8.70 -2.19
C ASN A 157 8.99 8.39 -1.36
N GLY A 158 10.13 8.15 -1.99
CA GLY A 158 11.40 7.90 -1.29
C GLY A 158 11.45 6.59 -0.50
N HIS A 159 10.78 5.54 -0.99
CA HIS A 159 10.89 4.20 -0.40
C HIS A 159 12.32 3.67 -0.55
N PRO A 160 12.95 3.13 0.53
CA PRO A 160 14.36 2.69 0.49
C PRO A 160 14.68 1.69 -0.62
N ASP A 161 13.82 0.69 -0.85
CA ASP A 161 14.02 -0.32 -1.89
C ASP A 161 14.04 0.26 -3.34
N TYR A 162 13.55 1.48 -3.55
CA TYR A 162 13.42 2.10 -4.89
C TYR A 162 13.99 3.53 -4.95
N SER A 163 14.77 3.95 -3.96
CA SER A 163 15.41 5.28 -3.99
C SER A 163 16.43 5.43 -5.12
N SER A 164 17.05 4.32 -5.54
CA SER A 164 18.00 4.26 -6.66
C SER A 164 17.34 3.94 -8.01
N PHE A 165 16.02 3.76 -8.03
CA PHE A 165 15.28 3.59 -9.28
C PHE A 165 15.40 4.86 -10.13
N SER A 166 15.59 4.70 -11.43
CA SER A 166 15.78 5.81 -12.36
C SER A 166 14.84 5.61 -13.55
N PRO A 167 13.59 6.09 -13.47
CA PRO A 167 12.67 6.01 -14.59
C PRO A 167 13.18 6.87 -15.74
N GLU A 168 13.08 6.36 -16.97
CA GLU A 168 13.43 7.12 -18.18
C GLU A 168 12.33 8.15 -18.48
N LEU A 169 12.62 9.42 -18.24
CA LEU A 169 11.67 10.53 -18.39
C LEU A 169 12.11 11.57 -19.43
N LYS A 170 13.29 11.39 -20.07
CA LYS A 170 13.91 12.42 -20.93
C LYS A 170 13.83 12.09 -22.41
N ASN A 171 13.90 10.81 -22.76
CA ASN A 171 13.99 10.37 -24.15
C ASN A 171 12.65 10.36 -24.91
N THR A 172 11.54 10.67 -24.25
CA THR A 172 10.19 10.73 -24.86
C THR A 172 9.33 11.79 -24.19
N ASP A 173 8.30 12.23 -24.91
CA ASP A 173 7.26 13.13 -24.40
C ASP A 173 6.00 12.39 -23.91
N THR A 174 5.96 11.07 -24.06
CA THR A 174 4.75 10.28 -23.90
C THR A 174 4.97 9.11 -22.93
N ALA A 175 4.11 9.00 -21.92
CA ALA A 175 4.00 7.83 -21.06
C ALA A 175 2.68 7.09 -21.31
N VAL A 176 2.70 5.77 -21.12
CA VAL A 176 1.51 4.91 -21.24
C VAL A 176 1.33 4.17 -19.92
N ILE A 177 0.16 4.30 -19.32
CA ILE A 177 -0.21 3.63 -18.06
C ILE A 177 -1.28 2.60 -18.38
N LEU A 178 -0.98 1.33 -18.10
CA LEU A 178 -1.93 0.23 -18.24
C LEU A 178 -2.74 0.08 -16.94
N GLY A 179 -3.94 0.63 -16.93
CA GLY A 179 -4.85 0.60 -15.79
C GLY A 179 -5.69 1.86 -15.66
N GLN A 180 -6.87 1.70 -15.06
CA GLN A 180 -7.83 2.78 -14.79
C GLN A 180 -8.27 2.75 -13.32
N GLY A 181 -7.30 2.62 -12.41
CA GLY A 181 -7.49 2.70 -10.96
C GLY A 181 -6.91 3.98 -10.38
N ASN A 182 -7.10 4.20 -9.08
CA ASN A 182 -6.55 5.40 -8.40
C ASN A 182 -5.02 5.51 -8.56
N VAL A 183 -4.27 4.42 -8.37
CA VAL A 183 -2.80 4.44 -8.55
C VAL A 183 -2.40 4.89 -9.95
N ALA A 184 -3.17 4.52 -10.98
CA ALA A 184 -2.90 4.96 -12.35
C ALA A 184 -3.11 6.47 -12.51
N LEU A 185 -4.12 7.03 -11.84
CA LEU A 185 -4.33 8.47 -11.78
C LEU A 185 -3.22 9.16 -10.98
N ASP A 186 -2.78 8.59 -9.86
CA ASP A 186 -1.68 9.13 -9.05
C ASP A 186 -0.41 9.28 -9.90
N VAL A 187 -0.01 8.23 -10.62
CA VAL A 187 1.14 8.25 -11.53
C VAL A 187 0.94 9.30 -12.64
N ALA A 188 -0.23 9.36 -13.26
CA ALA A 188 -0.53 10.35 -14.30
C ALA A 188 -0.43 11.79 -13.76
N ARG A 189 -0.97 12.05 -12.56
CA ARG A 189 -0.89 13.36 -11.92
C ARG A 189 0.54 13.74 -11.60
N ILE A 190 1.34 12.86 -11.03
CA ILE A 190 2.76 13.16 -10.70
C ILE A 190 3.57 13.44 -11.97
N LEU A 191 3.31 12.74 -13.08
CA LEU A 191 3.99 12.99 -14.35
C LEU A 191 3.60 14.33 -15.01
N LEU A 192 2.39 14.83 -14.78
CA LEU A 192 1.82 15.96 -15.54
C LEU A 192 1.61 17.23 -14.70
N LYS A 193 1.62 17.14 -13.37
CA LYS A 193 1.42 18.29 -12.48
C LYS A 193 2.64 19.23 -12.56
N PRO A 194 2.44 20.55 -12.58
CA PRO A 194 3.56 21.50 -12.53
C PRO A 194 4.48 21.23 -11.34
N THR A 195 5.78 21.14 -11.59
CA THR A 195 6.77 20.80 -10.56
C THR A 195 6.84 21.83 -9.43
N ALA A 196 6.51 23.10 -9.70
CA ALA A 196 6.39 24.14 -8.68
C ALA A 196 5.25 23.90 -7.66
N GLU A 197 4.25 23.07 -8.00
CA GLU A 197 3.25 22.61 -7.04
C GLU A 197 3.77 21.42 -6.24
N LEU A 198 4.50 20.50 -6.88
CA LEU A 198 5.10 19.33 -6.24
C LEU A 198 6.21 19.70 -5.25
N GLU A 199 6.95 20.78 -5.49
CA GLU A 199 7.98 21.32 -4.58
C GLU A 199 7.44 21.65 -3.18
N LYS A 200 6.13 21.87 -3.04
CA LYS A 200 5.46 22.17 -1.77
C LYS A 200 4.96 20.93 -1.03
N THR A 201 5.25 19.75 -1.55
CA THR A 201 4.79 18.45 -1.02
C THR A 201 5.93 17.68 -0.36
N ASP A 202 5.66 16.47 0.13
CA ASP A 202 6.68 15.56 0.69
C ASP A 202 7.26 14.59 -0.36
N ILE A 203 7.20 14.94 -1.65
CA ILE A 203 7.85 14.20 -2.72
C ILE A 203 9.37 14.12 -2.48
N ALA A 204 9.99 13.01 -2.85
CA ALA A 204 11.43 12.85 -2.68
C ALA A 204 12.22 13.79 -3.60
N ASP A 205 13.27 14.42 -3.07
CA ASP A 205 14.08 15.41 -3.78
C ASP A 205 14.65 14.88 -5.10
N HIS A 206 15.14 13.63 -5.11
CA HIS A 206 15.68 13.00 -6.32
C HIS A 206 14.60 12.83 -7.41
N ALA A 207 13.36 12.57 -7.00
CA ALA A 207 12.25 12.41 -7.93
C ALA A 207 11.77 13.76 -8.46
N LEU A 208 11.70 14.78 -7.61
CA LEU A 208 11.39 16.14 -8.04
C LEU A 208 12.42 16.66 -9.06
N ALA A 209 13.72 16.47 -8.80
CA ALA A 209 14.78 16.85 -9.72
C ALA A 209 14.63 16.14 -11.08
N ALA A 210 14.35 14.84 -11.08
CA ALA A 210 14.11 14.09 -12.31
C ALA A 210 12.85 14.56 -13.06
N LEU A 211 11.78 14.93 -12.35
CA LEU A 211 10.55 15.46 -12.93
C LEU A 211 10.73 16.87 -13.50
N GLN A 212 11.60 17.70 -12.93
CA GLN A 212 11.94 19.02 -13.47
C GLN A 212 12.63 18.93 -14.84
N GLU A 213 13.40 17.87 -15.07
CA GLU A 213 14.07 17.58 -16.34
C GLU A 213 13.23 16.70 -17.28
N SER A 214 12.02 16.30 -16.86
CA SER A 214 11.14 15.42 -17.62
C SER A 214 10.66 16.07 -18.91
N SER A 215 10.71 15.30 -20.00
CA SER A 215 10.14 15.66 -21.30
C SER A 215 8.69 15.21 -21.45
N ILE A 216 8.14 14.44 -20.50
CA ILE A 216 6.77 13.93 -20.56
C ILE A 216 5.75 15.07 -20.56
N ARG A 217 4.93 15.15 -21.62
CA ARG A 217 3.81 16.09 -21.78
C ARG A 217 2.48 15.38 -22.05
N LYS A 218 2.52 14.08 -22.33
CA LYS A 218 1.34 13.27 -22.65
C LYS A 218 1.34 11.97 -21.86
N VAL A 219 0.18 11.64 -21.29
CA VAL A 219 -0.04 10.35 -20.62
C VAL A 219 -1.27 9.70 -21.22
N TYR A 220 -1.12 8.48 -21.74
CA TYR A 220 -2.24 7.63 -22.13
C TYR A 220 -2.61 6.71 -20.98
N MET A 221 -3.88 6.69 -20.61
CA MET A 221 -4.41 5.74 -19.64
C MET A 221 -5.23 4.67 -20.36
N VAL A 222 -4.72 3.45 -20.38
CA VAL A 222 -5.31 2.35 -21.15
C VAL A 222 -6.03 1.40 -20.21
N GLY A 223 -7.34 1.29 -20.39
CA GLY A 223 -8.18 0.29 -19.74
C GLY A 223 -8.39 -0.92 -20.62
N ARG A 224 -8.46 -2.12 -20.02
CA ARG A 224 -8.89 -3.34 -20.73
C ARG A 224 -10.42 -3.47 -20.89
N ARG A 225 -11.19 -2.57 -20.27
CA ARG A 225 -12.66 -2.56 -20.22
C ARG A 225 -13.16 -1.12 -20.34
N GLY A 226 -14.46 -0.96 -20.53
CA GLY A 226 -15.12 0.33 -20.64
C GLY A 226 -15.11 1.18 -19.35
N PRO A 227 -15.58 2.43 -19.45
CA PRO A 227 -15.57 3.39 -18.35
C PRO A 227 -16.44 2.98 -17.16
N VAL A 228 -17.48 2.16 -17.39
CA VAL A 228 -18.36 1.65 -16.33
C VAL A 228 -17.60 0.73 -15.36
N GLN A 229 -16.52 0.08 -15.80
CA GLN A 229 -15.70 -0.81 -14.97
C GLN A 229 -14.37 -0.19 -14.53
N ALA A 230 -14.19 1.11 -14.74
CA ALA A 230 -13.06 1.83 -14.20
C ALA A 230 -13.06 1.71 -12.67
N ALA A 231 -11.88 1.46 -12.09
CA ALA A 231 -11.70 1.28 -10.66
C ALA A 231 -11.33 2.59 -9.95
N CYS A 232 -11.18 3.68 -10.70
CA CYS A 232 -10.92 4.99 -10.14
C CYS A 232 -12.17 5.55 -9.45
N THR A 233 -11.95 6.32 -8.40
CA THR A 233 -13.04 6.98 -7.68
C THR A 233 -13.32 8.36 -8.27
N THR A 234 -14.54 8.86 -8.06
CA THR A 234 -14.94 10.20 -8.53
C THR A 234 -14.10 11.32 -7.93
N LYS A 235 -13.57 11.15 -6.70
CA LYS A 235 -12.66 12.11 -6.06
C LYS A 235 -11.38 12.26 -6.90
N GLU A 236 -10.67 11.15 -7.11
CA GLU A 236 -9.40 11.13 -7.84
C GLU A 236 -9.56 11.60 -9.29
N LEU A 237 -10.66 11.21 -9.95
CA LEU A 237 -10.95 11.67 -11.31
C LEU A 237 -11.22 13.19 -11.36
N ARG A 238 -11.88 13.76 -10.34
CA ARG A 238 -12.11 15.20 -10.26
C ARG A 238 -10.82 15.98 -10.05
N GLU A 239 -9.86 15.41 -9.36
CA GLU A 239 -8.58 16.06 -9.09
C GLU A 239 -7.71 16.18 -10.34
N ILE A 240 -7.65 15.13 -11.18
CA ILE A 240 -6.93 15.23 -12.45
C ILE A 240 -7.58 16.27 -13.38
N LEU A 241 -8.91 16.36 -13.38
CA LEU A 241 -9.68 17.37 -14.13
C LEU A 241 -9.43 18.82 -13.66
N ARG A 242 -8.81 19.02 -12.50
CA ARG A 242 -8.51 20.33 -11.91
C ARG A 242 -7.07 20.77 -12.11
N ILE A 243 -6.21 19.92 -12.69
CA ILE A 243 -4.84 20.30 -13.00
C ILE A 243 -4.88 21.43 -14.04
N LYS A 244 -4.21 22.54 -13.72
CA LYS A 244 -4.13 23.70 -14.61
C LYS A 244 -3.40 23.32 -15.89
N ASP A 245 -3.88 23.86 -17.01
CA ASP A 245 -3.28 23.68 -18.34
C ASP A 245 -3.20 22.23 -18.84
N LEU A 246 -3.91 21.30 -18.20
CA LEU A 246 -4.02 19.91 -18.64
C LEU A 246 -5.26 19.72 -19.52
N ASN A 247 -5.04 19.35 -20.78
CA ASN A 247 -6.12 18.95 -21.69
C ASN A 247 -6.41 17.45 -21.54
N ILE A 248 -7.61 17.11 -21.06
CA ILE A 248 -8.05 15.72 -20.94
C ILE A 248 -8.93 15.38 -22.13
N GLN A 249 -8.47 14.41 -22.93
CA GLN A 249 -9.19 13.91 -24.08
C GLN A 249 -9.78 12.53 -23.76
N ILE A 250 -11.10 12.42 -23.88
CA ILE A 250 -11.83 11.17 -23.84
C ILE A 250 -12.63 11.11 -25.13
N HIS A 251 -12.41 10.09 -25.95
CA HIS A 251 -13.15 9.96 -27.20
C HIS A 251 -14.60 9.56 -26.88
N GLU A 252 -15.56 10.22 -27.53
CA GLU A 252 -16.98 9.94 -27.32
C GLU A 252 -17.32 8.46 -27.61
N ALA A 253 -16.64 7.87 -28.60
CA ALA A 253 -16.77 6.46 -28.94
C ALA A 253 -16.46 5.52 -27.75
N ASP A 254 -15.55 5.91 -26.86
CA ASP A 254 -15.14 5.12 -25.69
C ASP A 254 -16.15 5.22 -24.53
N LEU A 255 -17.12 6.15 -24.61
CA LEU A 255 -18.18 6.32 -23.62
C LEU A 255 -19.40 5.43 -23.90
N HIS A 256 -19.49 4.85 -25.09
CA HIS A 256 -20.56 3.92 -25.41
C HIS A 256 -20.38 2.62 -24.61
N LYS A 257 -21.47 2.20 -23.96
CA LYS A 257 -21.49 0.92 -23.25
C LYS A 257 -21.33 -0.22 -24.25
N SER A 258 -20.33 -1.06 -24.03
CA SER A 258 -20.20 -2.33 -24.73
C SER A 258 -21.22 -3.34 -24.18
N THR A 259 -21.52 -4.40 -24.95
CA THR A 259 -22.37 -5.51 -24.47
C THR A 259 -21.80 -6.21 -23.23
N VAL A 260 -20.49 -6.08 -22.98
CA VAL A 260 -19.80 -6.55 -21.76
C VAL A 260 -20.14 -5.69 -20.55
N ASP A 261 -20.60 -4.45 -20.77
CA ASP A 261 -20.99 -3.49 -19.72
C ASP A 261 -22.41 -3.71 -19.22
N GLU A 262 -23.28 -4.30 -20.04
CA GLU A 262 -24.70 -4.55 -19.72
C GLU A 262 -24.91 -5.74 -18.77
N GLY A 263 -23.94 -6.66 -18.66
CA GLY A 263 -23.99 -7.79 -17.72
C GLY A 263 -23.76 -7.43 -16.25
N PHE A 264 -23.49 -6.15 -15.94
CA PHE A 264 -23.22 -5.69 -14.58
C PHE A 264 -24.51 -5.17 -13.93
N ASP A 265 -25.33 -6.11 -13.43
CA ASP A 265 -26.53 -5.77 -12.67
C ASP A 265 -26.16 -5.04 -11.35
N SER A 266 -26.69 -3.83 -11.21
CA SER A 266 -26.55 -2.93 -10.05
C SER A 266 -27.06 -3.52 -8.72
N THR A 267 -27.67 -4.70 -8.73
CA THR A 267 -28.21 -5.37 -7.53
C THR A 267 -27.16 -6.02 -6.62
N LYS A 268 -25.91 -6.25 -7.07
CA LYS A 268 -24.85 -6.86 -6.23
C LYS A 268 -24.08 -5.89 -5.32
N CYS A 269 -24.43 -4.59 -5.34
CA CYS A 269 -23.85 -3.58 -4.44
C CYS A 269 -24.83 -3.17 -3.31
N ARG A 270 -25.59 -4.11 -2.76
CA ARG A 270 -26.15 -3.97 -1.41
C ARG A 270 -25.29 -4.76 -0.44
N LYS A 271 -24.59 -4.02 0.41
CA LYS A 271 -23.78 -4.51 1.53
C LYS A 271 -24.53 -5.61 2.30
N SER A 272 -23.87 -6.76 2.45
CA SER A 272 -24.06 -7.72 3.55
C SER A 272 -22.78 -7.75 4.36
#